data_AF-A0A956HHK2-F1
#
_entry.id   AF-A0A956HHK2-F1
#
_cell.length_a   1.000
_cell.length_b   1.000
_cell.length_c   1.000
_cell.angle_alpha   90.00
_cell.angle_beta   90.00
_cell.angle_gamma   90.00
#
_symmetry.space_group_name_H-M   'P 1'
#
loop_
_entity.id
_entity.type
_entity.pdbx_description
1 polymer ?
#
loop_
_entity_poly.entity_id
_entity_poly.type
_entity_poly.pdbx_seq_one_letter_code
_entity_poly.pdbx_strand_id
1 'polypeptide(L)'
;MTLNGEVIQVHFNDGDSFRVLTGTYKGAKARLFGYNTLESYGPVHQWGDWTAKELYAIAKMATLFARRGVWECKTDGKTDTYGRMLVNCPKLAEEQIRRGYAHAMTVTDDPSEPHLLAAQDEAKAAARGIWAHGIPGYVLTSLHSVEEDTSGHGTYNRLVSSEDGHSVMWRHTNRYRECDNVCHQEHDVDEGKVDEAAVALRHDQRMNIATMPLDDDQLRAVIREYIRYRHVSVLIKKEHRDGIRSLLEVYDSEGKLGPKRAHDGACMIHVPFTRRFGGGKATCLK
;
A
#
# COMPACT_ATOMS: atom_id res chain seq x y z
N MET A 1 -18.79 -6.44 -18.88
CA MET A 1 -18.76 -7.17 -17.58
C MET A 1 -20.18 -7.36 -17.10
N THR A 2 -20.41 -8.23 -16.13
CA THR A 2 -21.72 -8.37 -15.48
C THR A 2 -21.63 -7.71 -14.10
N LEU A 3 -22.53 -6.76 -13.79
CA LEU A 3 -22.61 -6.08 -12.50
C LEU A 3 -23.99 -6.34 -11.88
N ASN A 4 -24.03 -7.01 -10.72
CA ASN A 4 -25.29 -7.42 -10.07
C ASN A 4 -26.22 -8.23 -11.00
N GLY A 5 -25.65 -9.04 -11.90
CA GLY A 5 -26.40 -9.84 -12.88
C GLY A 5 -26.74 -9.10 -14.19
N GLU A 6 -26.52 -7.78 -14.27
CA GLU A 6 -26.76 -6.99 -15.47
C GLU A 6 -25.50 -6.91 -16.34
N VAL A 7 -25.61 -7.22 -17.65
CA VAL A 7 -24.50 -7.02 -18.59
C VAL A 7 -24.32 -5.54 -18.89
N ILE A 8 -23.17 -4.98 -18.50
CA ILE A 8 -22.85 -3.57 -18.67
C ILE A 8 -21.58 -3.36 -19.50
N GLN A 9 -21.56 -2.24 -20.23
CA GLN A 9 -20.37 -1.70 -20.86
C GLN A 9 -19.64 -0.78 -19.88
N VAL A 10 -18.31 -0.88 -19.86
CA VAL A 10 -17.45 -0.11 -18.98
C VAL A 10 -16.21 0.38 -19.74
N HIS A 11 -15.59 1.45 -19.25
CA HIS A 11 -14.29 1.91 -19.70
C HIS A 11 -13.30 1.93 -18.53
N PHE A 12 -12.33 1.02 -18.55
CA PHE A 12 -11.23 1.01 -17.56
C PHE A 12 -10.26 2.16 -17.83
N ASN A 13 -10.06 3.01 -16.81
CA ASN A 13 -9.09 4.11 -16.88
C ASN A 13 -7.68 3.60 -16.55
N ASP A 14 -7.60 2.64 -15.63
CA ASP A 14 -6.41 1.93 -15.19
C ASP A 14 -6.80 0.48 -14.82
N GLY A 15 -5.94 -0.24 -14.09
CA GLY A 15 -6.14 -1.66 -13.77
C GLY A 15 -7.12 -1.93 -12.62
N ASP A 16 -7.56 -0.91 -11.89
CA ASP A 16 -8.46 -1.06 -10.73
C ASP A 16 -9.65 -0.06 -10.71
N SER A 17 -9.75 0.83 -11.69
CA SER A 17 -10.76 1.88 -11.74
C SER A 17 -11.37 2.03 -13.14
N PHE A 18 -12.69 2.21 -13.20
CA PHE A 18 -13.43 2.29 -14.47
C PHE A 18 -14.63 3.24 -14.42
N ARG A 19 -15.18 3.54 -15.61
CA ARG A 19 -16.46 4.24 -15.80
C ARG A 19 -17.52 3.27 -16.27
N VAL A 20 -18.72 3.37 -15.71
CA VAL A 20 -19.90 2.62 -16.19
C VAL A 20 -20.55 3.38 -17.33
N LEU A 21 -20.76 2.74 -18.48
CA LEU A 21 -21.29 3.38 -19.70
C LEU A 21 -22.76 3.05 -19.96
N THR A 22 -23.25 1.92 -19.45
CA THR A 22 -24.63 1.46 -19.62
C THR A 22 -25.18 0.85 -18.33
N GLY A 23 -26.50 0.62 -18.32
CA GLY A 23 -27.20 -0.04 -17.21
C GLY A 23 -27.48 0.86 -16.02
N THR A 24 -27.89 0.24 -14.92
CA THR A 24 -28.40 0.91 -13.71
C THR A 24 -27.47 2.01 -13.17
N TYR A 25 -26.16 1.79 -13.23
CA TYR A 25 -25.15 2.70 -12.67
C TYR A 25 -24.46 3.57 -13.73
N LYS A 26 -25.09 3.81 -14.88
CA LYS A 26 -24.52 4.62 -15.98
C LYS A 26 -23.97 5.96 -15.49
N GLY A 27 -22.73 6.27 -15.87
CA GLY A 27 -22.01 7.50 -15.50
C GLY A 27 -21.17 7.38 -14.22
N ALA A 28 -21.37 6.33 -13.42
CA ALA A 28 -20.61 6.13 -12.19
C ALA A 28 -19.11 5.99 -12.46
N LYS A 29 -18.31 6.59 -11.58
CA LYS A 29 -16.90 6.19 -11.35
C LYS A 29 -16.94 4.97 -10.46
N ALA A 30 -16.16 3.95 -10.79
CA ALA A 30 -16.03 2.76 -9.97
C ALA A 30 -14.56 2.48 -9.65
N ARG A 31 -14.32 1.97 -8.45
CA ARG A 31 -13.04 1.41 -8.02
C ARG A 31 -13.27 -0.02 -7.55
N LEU A 32 -12.38 -0.90 -7.97
CA LEU A 32 -12.30 -2.27 -7.53
C LEU A 32 -11.65 -2.32 -6.16
N PHE A 33 -12.22 -3.09 -5.25
CA PHE A 33 -11.66 -3.28 -3.91
C PHE A 33 -11.05 -4.68 -3.74
N GLY A 34 -10.19 -4.82 -2.73
CA GLY A 34 -9.44 -6.06 -2.43
C GLY A 34 -8.06 -6.13 -3.08
N TYR A 35 -7.76 -5.24 -4.04
CA TYR A 35 -6.46 -5.14 -4.67
C TYR A 35 -6.16 -3.72 -5.11
N ASN A 36 -4.90 -3.45 -5.43
CA ASN A 36 -4.49 -2.22 -6.09
C ASN A 36 -3.48 -2.53 -7.20
N THR A 37 -3.63 -1.83 -8.32
CA THR A 37 -2.61 -1.82 -9.38
C THR A 37 -1.78 -0.57 -9.23
N LEU A 38 -0.54 -0.62 -9.72
CA LEU A 38 0.31 0.56 -9.78
C LEU A 38 -0.36 1.71 -10.55
N GLU A 39 -0.03 2.93 -10.16
CA GLU A 39 -0.58 4.13 -10.76
C GLU A 39 -0.21 4.21 -12.25
N SER A 40 -1.23 4.43 -13.09
CA SER A 40 -1.07 4.37 -14.55
C SER A 40 -1.06 5.76 -15.21
N TYR A 41 -0.92 6.84 -14.44
CA TYR A 41 -0.78 8.18 -14.99
C TYR A 41 0.64 8.51 -15.46
N GLY A 42 1.65 7.75 -15.08
CA GLY A 42 3.02 7.86 -15.61
C GLY A 42 3.99 6.91 -14.89
N PRO A 43 5.28 6.92 -15.28
CA PRO A 43 6.33 6.14 -14.62
C PRO A 43 6.69 6.74 -13.28
N VAL A 44 5.86 6.49 -12.27
CA VAL A 44 6.04 7.07 -10.93
C VAL A 44 6.60 6.10 -9.91
N HIS A 45 6.34 4.81 -10.02
CA HIS A 45 6.79 3.84 -9.02
C HIS A 45 8.20 3.34 -9.31
N GLN A 46 8.98 3.07 -8.27
CA GLN A 46 10.32 2.50 -8.37
C GLN A 46 10.70 1.73 -7.10
N TRP A 47 11.32 0.56 -7.23
CA TRP A 47 11.97 -0.19 -6.16
C TRP A 47 12.89 -1.26 -6.76
N GLY A 48 13.83 -1.78 -5.97
CA GLY A 48 14.79 -2.77 -6.43
C GLY A 48 15.49 -2.31 -7.71
N ASP A 49 15.63 -3.22 -8.68
CA ASP A 49 16.26 -2.93 -9.97
C ASP A 49 15.26 -2.52 -11.06
N TRP A 50 14.01 -2.21 -10.70
CA TRP A 50 13.05 -1.70 -11.67
C TRP A 50 13.37 -0.28 -12.08
N THR A 51 13.29 0.00 -13.38
CA THR A 51 13.07 1.37 -13.84
C THR A 51 11.59 1.74 -13.70
N ALA A 52 11.31 3.03 -13.49
CA ALA A 52 9.94 3.49 -13.37
C ALA A 52 9.10 3.26 -14.64
N LYS A 53 9.74 3.20 -15.82
CA LYS A 53 9.07 2.91 -17.10
C LYS A 53 8.65 1.45 -17.22
N GLU A 54 9.40 0.52 -16.66
CA GLU A 54 9.03 -0.89 -16.68
C GLU A 54 7.83 -1.18 -15.76
N LEU A 55 7.84 -0.62 -14.54
CA LEU A 55 6.68 -0.69 -13.65
C LEU A 55 5.45 0.00 -14.25
N TYR A 56 5.65 1.10 -14.99
CA TYR A 56 4.58 1.73 -15.77
C TYR A 56 4.02 0.81 -16.85
N ALA A 57 4.88 0.08 -17.56
CA ALA A 57 4.44 -0.90 -18.55
C ALA A 57 3.57 -1.98 -17.89
N ILE A 58 3.94 -2.46 -16.70
CA ILE A 58 3.13 -3.41 -15.93
C ILE A 58 1.76 -2.81 -15.53
N ALA A 59 1.72 -1.55 -15.07
CA ALA A 59 0.46 -0.84 -14.80
C ALA A 59 -0.45 -0.77 -16.05
N LYS A 60 0.13 -0.60 -17.23
CA LYS A 60 -0.61 -0.64 -18.51
C LYS A 60 -1.05 -2.04 -18.89
N MET A 61 -0.26 -3.07 -18.61
CA MET A 61 -0.66 -4.46 -18.78
C MET A 61 -1.85 -4.81 -17.89
N ALA A 62 -1.88 -4.33 -16.64
CA ALA A 62 -3.03 -4.48 -15.74
C ALA A 62 -4.31 -3.89 -16.35
N THR A 63 -4.19 -2.68 -16.92
CA THR A 63 -5.32 -1.99 -17.59
C THR A 63 -5.82 -2.78 -18.80
N LEU A 64 -4.90 -3.28 -19.65
CA LEU A 64 -5.25 -4.07 -20.83
C LEU A 64 -5.90 -5.40 -20.46
N PHE A 65 -5.40 -6.06 -19.39
CA PHE A 65 -5.96 -7.30 -18.89
C PHE A 65 -7.41 -7.11 -18.42
N ALA A 66 -7.66 -6.08 -17.60
CA ALA A 66 -9.01 -5.75 -17.14
C ALA A 66 -9.97 -5.46 -18.30
N ARG A 67 -9.51 -4.77 -19.37
CA ARG A 67 -10.31 -4.45 -20.56
C ARG A 67 -10.68 -5.66 -21.42
N ARG A 68 -9.82 -6.67 -21.49
CA ARG A 68 -10.01 -7.83 -22.38
C ARG A 68 -10.91 -8.92 -21.78
N GLY A 69 -11.02 -8.96 -20.45
CA GLY A 69 -11.79 -9.99 -19.77
C GLY A 69 -13.29 -9.69 -19.69
N VAL A 70 -14.05 -10.75 -19.40
CA VAL A 70 -15.46 -10.69 -19.00
C VAL A 70 -15.52 -11.04 -17.52
N TRP A 71 -15.86 -10.06 -16.70
CA TRP A 71 -15.83 -10.18 -15.25
C TRP A 71 -17.23 -10.20 -14.66
N GLU A 72 -17.42 -11.06 -13.66
CA GLU A 72 -18.61 -11.07 -12.82
C GLU A 72 -18.34 -10.26 -11.57
N CYS A 73 -19.17 -9.25 -11.35
CA CYS A 73 -18.95 -8.24 -10.34
C CYS A 73 -20.23 -7.93 -9.55
N LYS A 74 -20.04 -7.45 -8.33
CA LYS A 74 -21.12 -7.04 -7.43
C LYS A 74 -20.83 -5.68 -6.80
N THR A 75 -21.87 -4.92 -6.51
CA THR A 75 -21.79 -3.66 -5.77
C THR A 75 -23.08 -3.42 -5.00
N ASP A 76 -22.98 -2.74 -3.85
CA ASP A 76 -24.13 -2.19 -3.13
C ASP A 76 -24.38 -0.71 -3.47
N GLY A 77 -23.61 -0.14 -4.42
CA GLY A 77 -23.70 1.25 -4.83
C GLY A 77 -23.00 2.24 -3.91
N LYS A 78 -22.40 1.81 -2.78
CA LYS A 78 -21.68 2.71 -1.88
C LYS A 78 -20.41 3.23 -2.54
N THR A 79 -20.02 4.44 -2.14
CA THR A 79 -18.84 5.12 -2.66
C THR A 79 -17.73 5.23 -1.63
N ASP A 80 -16.49 5.29 -2.11
CA ASP A 80 -15.36 5.73 -1.31
C ASP A 80 -15.41 7.25 -1.04
N THR A 81 -14.40 7.74 -0.32
CA THR A 81 -14.23 9.18 0.01
C THR A 81 -14.06 10.08 -1.22
N TYR A 82 -13.73 9.50 -2.38
CA TYR A 82 -13.56 10.20 -3.65
C TYR A 82 -14.80 10.10 -4.55
N GLY A 83 -15.91 9.56 -4.03
CA GLY A 83 -17.16 9.39 -4.76
C GLY A 83 -17.11 8.29 -5.84
N ARG A 84 -16.16 7.35 -5.74
CA ARG A 84 -16.09 6.18 -6.63
C ARG A 84 -16.85 5.03 -6.01
N MET A 85 -17.80 4.47 -6.76
CA MET A 85 -18.56 3.28 -6.38
C MET A 85 -17.61 2.10 -6.15
N LEU A 86 -17.76 1.41 -5.03
CA LEU A 86 -16.96 0.23 -4.70
C LEU A 86 -17.54 -0.99 -5.38
N VAL A 87 -16.71 -1.69 -6.15
CA VAL A 87 -17.13 -2.87 -6.91
C VAL A 87 -16.26 -4.06 -6.56
N ASN A 88 -16.89 -5.19 -6.22
CA ASN A 88 -16.22 -6.46 -6.02
C ASN A 88 -16.19 -7.24 -7.33
N CYS A 89 -15.02 -7.61 -7.83
CA CYS A 89 -14.88 -8.53 -8.96
C CYS A 89 -13.87 -9.63 -8.58
N PRO A 90 -14.26 -10.67 -7.83
CA PRO A 90 -13.31 -11.59 -7.19
C PRO A 90 -12.31 -12.24 -8.17
N LYS A 91 -12.81 -12.76 -9.30
CA LYS A 91 -11.96 -13.38 -10.33
C LYS A 91 -10.99 -12.40 -11.00
N LEU A 92 -11.40 -11.14 -11.20
CA LEU A 92 -10.52 -10.12 -11.75
C LEU A 92 -9.41 -9.78 -10.76
N ALA A 93 -9.75 -9.58 -9.48
CA ALA A 93 -8.79 -9.29 -8.42
C ALA A 93 -7.75 -10.39 -8.30
N GLU A 94 -8.19 -11.64 -8.17
CA GLU A 94 -7.33 -12.81 -8.03
C GLU A 94 -6.40 -12.98 -9.24
N GLU A 95 -6.92 -12.83 -10.47
CA GLU A 95 -6.09 -12.96 -11.69
C GLU A 95 -5.11 -11.80 -11.88
N GLN A 96 -5.49 -10.56 -11.55
CA GLN A 96 -4.56 -9.42 -11.60
C GLN A 96 -3.39 -9.65 -10.63
N ILE A 97 -3.69 -10.11 -9.41
CA ILE A 97 -2.69 -10.40 -8.39
C ILE A 97 -1.81 -11.59 -8.80
N ARG A 98 -2.40 -12.71 -9.21
CA ARG A 98 -1.67 -13.94 -9.62
C ARG A 98 -0.68 -13.68 -10.75
N ARG A 99 -0.99 -12.74 -11.64
CA ARG A 99 -0.11 -12.34 -12.75
C ARG A 99 0.98 -11.35 -12.35
N GLY A 100 0.96 -10.86 -11.12
CA GLY A 100 1.84 -9.79 -10.64
C GLY A 100 1.51 -8.43 -11.24
N TYR A 101 0.28 -8.20 -11.71
CA TYR A 101 -0.16 -6.88 -12.22
C TYR A 101 -0.71 -5.99 -11.10
N ALA A 102 -1.06 -6.60 -9.97
CA ALA A 102 -1.59 -5.97 -8.78
C ALA A 102 -0.99 -6.62 -7.52
N HIS A 103 -1.23 -5.98 -6.38
CA HIS A 103 -1.03 -6.57 -5.07
C HIS A 103 -2.36 -6.59 -4.30
N ALA A 104 -2.49 -7.53 -3.35
CA ALA A 104 -3.61 -7.58 -2.43
C ALA A 104 -3.65 -6.30 -1.59
N MET A 105 -4.85 -5.82 -1.28
CA MET A 105 -5.02 -4.59 -0.52
C MET A 105 -6.32 -4.59 0.30
N THR A 106 -6.19 -4.22 1.57
CA THR A 106 -7.25 -3.60 2.37
C THR A 106 -6.90 -2.13 2.62
N VAL A 107 -7.91 -1.30 2.88
CA VAL A 107 -7.69 0.11 3.27
C VAL A 107 -7.49 0.28 4.78
N THR A 108 -7.61 -0.82 5.53
CA THR A 108 -7.56 -0.90 7.00
C THR A 108 -6.27 -1.61 7.44
N ASP A 109 -6.15 -1.87 8.74
CA ASP A 109 -5.06 -2.65 9.32
C ASP A 109 -5.32 -4.16 9.20
N ASP A 110 -6.46 -4.57 8.64
CA ASP A 110 -6.81 -5.98 8.51
C ASP A 110 -6.06 -6.59 7.32
N PRO A 111 -5.63 -7.86 7.43
CA PRO A 111 -5.03 -8.54 6.29
C PRO A 111 -6.06 -8.69 5.15
N SER A 112 -5.54 -8.83 3.93
CA SER A 112 -6.38 -9.12 2.76
C SER A 112 -6.97 -10.52 2.82
N GLU A 113 -7.99 -10.74 1.99
CA GLU A 113 -8.66 -12.03 1.87
C GLU A 113 -7.65 -13.17 1.59
N PRO A 114 -7.73 -14.33 2.27
CA PRO A 114 -6.72 -15.39 2.17
C PRO A 114 -6.46 -15.89 0.74
N HIS A 115 -7.50 -15.96 -0.11
CA HIS A 115 -7.34 -16.38 -1.50
C HIS A 115 -6.57 -15.37 -2.36
N LEU A 116 -6.66 -14.07 -2.05
CA LEU A 116 -5.86 -13.03 -2.71
C LEU A 116 -4.41 -13.05 -2.23
N LEU A 117 -4.18 -13.34 -0.95
CA LEU A 117 -2.83 -13.54 -0.40
C LEU A 117 -2.15 -14.77 -1.02
N ALA A 118 -2.87 -15.89 -1.15
CA ALA A 118 -2.34 -17.06 -1.84
C ALA A 118 -1.96 -16.77 -3.29
N ALA A 119 -2.79 -16.00 -4.03
CA ALA A 119 -2.46 -15.56 -5.39
C ALA A 119 -1.24 -14.62 -5.43
N GLN A 120 -1.11 -13.75 -4.43
CA GLN A 120 0.02 -12.83 -4.31
C GLN A 120 1.32 -13.60 -4.02
N ASP A 121 1.29 -14.56 -3.12
CA ASP A 121 2.45 -15.38 -2.77
C ASP A 121 2.88 -16.27 -3.94
N GLU A 122 1.93 -16.79 -4.72
CA GLU A 122 2.22 -17.46 -5.99
C GLU A 122 2.97 -16.52 -6.97
N ALA A 123 2.50 -15.27 -7.10
CA ALA A 123 3.11 -14.29 -7.99
C ALA A 123 4.52 -13.88 -7.52
N LYS A 124 4.72 -13.68 -6.20
CA LYS A 124 6.04 -13.39 -5.61
C LYS A 124 7.01 -14.54 -5.79
N ALA A 125 6.60 -15.77 -5.46
CA ALA A 125 7.45 -16.97 -5.57
C ALA A 125 7.89 -17.23 -7.02
N ALA A 126 7.01 -16.92 -7.98
CA ALA A 126 7.31 -17.02 -9.41
C ALA A 126 7.92 -15.74 -10.00
N ALA A 127 8.27 -14.73 -9.18
CA ALA A 127 8.86 -13.47 -9.60
C ALA A 127 8.08 -12.80 -10.76
N ARG A 128 6.74 -12.79 -10.69
CA ARG A 128 5.87 -12.29 -11.76
C ARG A 128 5.59 -10.79 -11.63
N GLY A 129 5.53 -10.11 -12.78
CA GLY A 129 5.07 -8.73 -12.86
C GLY A 129 5.83 -7.82 -11.90
N ILE A 130 5.14 -7.04 -11.08
CA ILE A 130 5.73 -6.06 -10.16
C ILE A 130 6.79 -6.67 -9.20
N TRP A 131 6.74 -7.98 -8.96
CA TRP A 131 7.65 -8.69 -8.03
C TRP A 131 8.98 -9.13 -8.65
N ALA A 132 9.16 -9.01 -9.97
CA ALA A 132 10.25 -9.69 -10.66
C ALA A 132 11.65 -9.19 -10.28
N HIS A 133 11.80 -7.90 -9.96
CA HIS A 133 13.10 -7.27 -9.66
C HIS A 133 13.21 -6.85 -8.18
N GLY A 134 12.56 -7.62 -7.30
CA GLY A 134 12.54 -7.36 -5.86
C GLY A 134 11.13 -7.13 -5.32
N ILE A 135 10.98 -7.44 -4.03
CA ILE A 135 9.73 -7.32 -3.29
C ILE A 135 9.97 -6.30 -2.17
N PRO A 136 9.43 -5.07 -2.26
CA PRO A 136 9.58 -4.08 -1.19
C PRO A 136 8.76 -4.54 0.03
N GLY A 137 9.13 -4.14 1.24
CA GLY A 137 8.32 -4.44 2.43
C GLY A 137 6.91 -3.86 2.33
N TYR A 138 6.81 -2.67 1.74
CA TYR A 138 5.55 -1.99 1.44
C TYR A 138 5.56 -1.43 0.02
N VAL A 139 4.41 -1.50 -0.65
CA VAL A 139 4.14 -0.74 -1.88
C VAL A 139 3.62 0.65 -1.50
N LEU A 140 4.28 1.69 -2.00
CA LEU A 140 3.82 3.08 -1.86
C LEU A 140 2.75 3.36 -2.92
N THR A 141 1.49 3.41 -2.49
CA THR A 141 0.31 3.45 -3.39
C THR A 141 -0.25 4.86 -3.57
N SER A 142 -0.05 5.76 -2.61
CA SER A 142 -0.42 7.16 -2.78
C SER A 142 0.50 8.11 -2.04
N LEU A 143 0.72 9.27 -2.67
CA LEU A 143 1.43 10.41 -2.10
C LEU A 143 0.47 11.58 -1.93
N HIS A 144 0.58 12.25 -0.80
CA HIS A 144 -0.17 13.47 -0.51
C HIS A 144 0.79 14.52 0.07
N SER A 145 0.88 15.69 -0.55
CA SER A 145 1.64 16.83 -0.01
C SER A 145 0.82 17.58 1.04
N VAL A 146 1.46 18.30 1.97
CA VAL A 146 0.76 19.04 3.04
C VAL A 146 -0.29 20.03 2.52
N GLU A 147 -0.09 20.56 1.32
CA GLU A 147 -1.04 21.47 0.65
C GLU A 147 -2.37 20.80 0.27
N GLU A 148 -2.39 19.47 0.17
CA GLU A 148 -3.58 18.69 -0.18
C GLU A 148 -4.49 18.43 1.02
N ASP A 149 -4.03 18.70 2.25
CA ASP A 149 -4.86 18.60 3.46
C ASP A 149 -5.75 19.84 3.61
N THR A 150 -6.82 19.90 2.83
CA THR A 150 -7.80 20.98 2.89
C THR A 150 -8.82 20.83 4.02
N SER A 151 -8.85 19.69 4.70
CA SER A 151 -9.82 19.36 5.76
C SER A 151 -9.24 19.36 7.17
N GLY A 152 -7.91 19.49 7.30
CA GLY A 152 -7.22 19.54 8.60
C GLY A 152 -7.17 18.19 9.31
N HIS A 153 -7.25 17.07 8.56
CA HIS A 153 -7.19 15.72 9.12
C HIS A 153 -5.76 15.15 9.19
N GLY A 154 -4.78 15.95 8.78
CA GLY A 154 -3.39 15.58 8.68
C GLY A 154 -3.08 14.88 7.36
N THR A 155 -1.88 15.15 6.86
CA THR A 155 -1.37 14.57 5.61
C THR A 155 -0.69 13.24 5.86
N TYR A 156 -0.89 12.29 4.95
CA TYR A 156 -0.22 11.00 4.98
C TYR A 156 -0.03 10.44 3.58
N ASN A 157 1.04 9.67 3.39
CA ASN A 157 1.20 8.76 2.27
C ASN A 157 0.61 7.39 2.63
N ARG A 158 0.16 6.61 1.63
CA ARG A 158 -0.35 5.26 1.87
C ARG A 158 0.66 4.21 1.46
N LEU A 159 0.99 3.36 2.42
CA LEU A 159 1.78 2.15 2.23
C LEU A 159 0.84 0.95 2.30
N VAL A 160 1.09 -0.06 1.47
CA VAL A 160 0.38 -1.35 1.53
C VAL A 160 1.41 -2.44 1.72
N SER A 161 1.24 -3.22 2.79
CA SER A 161 2.15 -4.30 3.13
C SER A 161 2.21 -5.32 2.00
N SER A 162 3.42 -5.61 1.53
CA SER A 162 3.59 -6.69 0.56
C SER A 162 3.33 -8.05 1.19
N GLU A 163 3.38 -8.19 2.52
CA GLU A 163 3.18 -9.47 3.22
C GLU A 163 1.72 -9.90 3.17
N ASP A 164 0.82 -9.06 3.69
CA ASP A 164 -0.58 -9.39 3.97
C ASP A 164 -1.58 -8.35 3.41
N GLY A 165 -1.10 -7.32 2.70
CA GLY A 165 -1.93 -6.35 2.01
C GLY A 165 -2.66 -5.35 2.93
N HIS A 166 -2.34 -5.27 4.23
CA HIS A 166 -2.89 -4.21 5.08
C HIS A 166 -2.33 -2.84 4.68
N SER A 167 -3.08 -1.77 4.95
CA SER A 167 -2.63 -0.39 4.72
C SER A 167 -2.01 0.23 5.97
N VAL A 168 -0.91 0.95 5.80
CA VAL A 168 -0.33 1.83 6.83
C VAL A 168 -0.37 3.27 6.35
N MET A 169 -0.79 4.16 7.25
CA MET A 169 -0.71 5.61 7.04
C MET A 169 0.67 6.12 7.44
N TRP A 170 1.49 6.47 6.46
CA TRP A 170 2.76 7.16 6.69
C TRP A 170 2.52 8.66 6.82
N ARG A 171 2.22 9.10 8.04
CA ARG A 171 1.91 10.50 8.37
C ARG A 171 3.16 11.38 8.31
N HIS A 172 3.00 12.60 7.79
CA HIS A 172 4.08 13.57 7.71
C HIS A 172 3.56 15.02 7.60
N THR A 173 4.47 15.97 7.74
CA THR A 173 4.24 17.41 7.50
C THR A 173 4.98 17.94 6.26
N ASN A 174 5.58 17.03 5.48
CA ASN A 174 6.36 17.37 4.30
C ASN A 174 5.52 18.02 3.19
N ARG A 175 6.13 19.00 2.51
CA ARG A 175 5.65 19.55 1.25
C ARG A 175 6.48 18.93 0.11
N TYR A 176 5.82 18.23 -0.79
CA TYR A 176 6.46 17.67 -1.98
C TYR A 176 6.30 18.62 -3.16
N ARG A 177 7.38 18.82 -3.91
CA ARG A 177 7.38 19.56 -5.18
C ARG A 177 6.93 18.63 -6.32
N GLU A 178 6.57 19.22 -7.46
CA GLU A 178 6.36 18.45 -8.70
C GLU A 178 7.66 17.72 -9.04
N CYS A 179 7.55 16.41 -9.30
CA CYS A 179 8.64 15.51 -9.66
C CYS A 179 9.64 15.16 -8.53
N ASP A 180 9.33 15.43 -7.26
CA ASP A 180 10.13 14.88 -6.15
C ASP A 180 9.97 13.35 -6.11
N ASN A 181 11.08 12.63 -5.98
CA ASN A 181 11.08 11.18 -5.75
C ASN A 181 11.00 10.92 -4.25
N VAL A 182 9.87 10.39 -3.78
CA VAL A 182 9.60 10.16 -2.35
C VAL A 182 9.72 8.67 -2.08
N CYS A 183 10.66 8.30 -1.22
CA CYS A 183 10.96 6.91 -0.89
C CYS A 183 10.60 6.58 0.56
N HIS A 184 9.90 5.47 0.76
CA HIS A 184 9.77 4.86 2.07
C HIS A 184 11.13 4.26 2.45
N GLN A 185 11.68 4.69 3.59
CA GLN A 185 12.97 4.21 4.07
C GLN A 185 12.80 2.89 4.80
N GLU A 186 13.63 1.92 4.48
CA GLU A 186 13.78 0.67 5.21
C GLU A 186 15.12 0.65 5.93
N HIS A 187 15.14 0.13 7.16
CA HIS A 187 16.34 0.07 7.99
C HIS A 187 16.79 -1.37 8.22
N ASP A 188 18.11 -1.54 8.29
CA ASP A 188 18.70 -2.82 8.65
C ASP A 188 18.27 -3.23 10.06
N VAL A 189 17.97 -4.52 10.25
CA VAL A 189 17.57 -5.09 11.53
C VAL A 189 18.74 -5.90 12.09
N ASP A 190 19.16 -5.57 13.31
CA ASP A 190 20.06 -6.39 14.12
C ASP A 190 19.21 -7.28 15.04
N GLU A 191 19.13 -8.58 14.75
CA GLU A 191 18.32 -9.52 15.52
C GLU A 191 18.79 -9.65 16.98
N GLY A 192 20.09 -9.45 17.27
CA GLY A 192 20.58 -9.42 18.65
C GLY A 192 20.01 -8.22 19.42
N LYS A 193 19.87 -7.07 18.76
CA LYS A 193 19.22 -5.89 19.34
C LYS A 193 17.71 -6.05 19.49
N VAL A 194 17.06 -6.79 18.58
CA VAL A 194 15.65 -7.16 18.72
C VAL A 194 15.45 -7.98 20.00
N ASP A 195 16.28 -8.99 20.24
CA ASP A 195 16.20 -9.83 21.44
C ASP A 195 16.45 -9.04 22.73
N GLU A 196 17.52 -8.24 22.77
CA GLU A 196 17.81 -7.36 23.91
C GLU A 196 16.66 -6.39 24.21
N ALA A 197 16.08 -5.78 23.16
CA ALA A 197 14.97 -4.86 23.29
C ALA A 197 13.69 -5.57 23.76
N ALA A 198 13.41 -6.78 23.27
CA ALA A 198 12.24 -7.56 23.69
C ALA A 198 12.29 -7.88 25.19
N VAL A 199 13.44 -8.34 25.69
CA VAL A 199 13.66 -8.59 27.13
C VAL A 199 13.48 -7.30 27.93
N ALA A 200 14.10 -6.20 27.50
CA ALA A 200 14.02 -4.94 28.21
C ALA A 200 12.57 -4.38 28.24
N LEU A 201 11.85 -4.45 27.12
CA LEU A 201 10.47 -3.95 27.01
C LEU A 201 9.49 -4.72 27.89
N ARG A 202 9.67 -6.05 28.06
CA ARG A 202 8.84 -6.85 28.98
C ARG A 202 8.91 -6.36 30.43
N HIS A 203 10.03 -5.76 30.82
CA HIS A 203 10.28 -5.29 32.17
C HIS A 203 10.22 -3.75 32.32
N ASP A 204 9.85 -3.02 31.26
CA ASP A 204 9.81 -1.57 31.28
C ASP A 204 8.61 -1.06 32.08
N GLN A 205 8.87 -0.28 33.13
CA GLN A 205 7.80 0.22 34.01
C GLN A 205 6.97 1.35 33.38
N ARG A 206 7.42 1.95 32.26
CA ARG A 206 6.69 3.01 31.54
C ARG A 206 5.45 2.49 30.85
N MET A 207 5.42 1.20 30.51
CA MET A 207 4.27 0.55 29.90
C MET A 207 4.20 -0.92 30.31
N ASN A 208 3.05 -1.38 30.80
CA ASN A 208 2.92 -2.77 31.24
C ASN A 208 2.74 -3.73 30.04
N ILE A 209 3.80 -3.96 29.27
CA ILE A 209 3.82 -4.85 28.11
C ILE A 209 3.45 -6.29 28.50
N ALA A 210 3.74 -6.71 29.73
CA ALA A 210 3.38 -8.03 30.24
C ALA A 210 1.87 -8.27 30.29
N THR A 211 1.05 -7.21 30.30
CA THR A 211 -0.42 -7.32 30.23
C THR A 211 -0.97 -7.35 28.81
N MET A 212 -0.12 -7.13 27.80
CA MET A 212 -0.52 -7.23 26.41
C MET A 212 -0.60 -8.71 26.00
N PRO A 213 -1.59 -9.10 25.17
CA PRO A 213 -1.73 -10.46 24.67
C PRO A 213 -0.74 -10.72 23.51
N LEU A 214 0.54 -10.47 23.76
CA LEU A 214 1.65 -10.74 22.83
C LEU A 214 2.51 -11.82 23.43
N ASP A 215 2.78 -12.89 22.70
CA ASP A 215 3.89 -13.79 23.02
C ASP A 215 5.24 -13.14 22.65
N ASP A 216 6.35 -13.81 22.98
CA ASP A 216 7.68 -13.23 22.77
C ASP A 216 8.04 -13.11 21.30
N ASP A 217 7.55 -14.00 20.44
CA ASP A 217 7.82 -13.94 19.00
C ASP A 217 7.04 -12.81 18.34
N GLN A 218 5.81 -12.58 18.77
CA GLN A 218 5.00 -11.43 18.39
C GLN A 218 5.64 -10.12 18.88
N LEU A 219 6.17 -10.06 20.10
CA LEU A 219 6.87 -8.87 20.58
C LEU A 219 8.14 -8.59 19.75
N ARG A 220 8.93 -9.63 19.44
CA ARG A 220 10.07 -9.50 18.51
C ARG A 220 9.64 -9.03 17.13
N ALA A 221 8.53 -9.54 16.60
CA ALA A 221 7.99 -9.11 15.32
C ALA A 221 7.61 -7.62 15.34
N VAL A 222 6.94 -7.15 16.40
CA VAL A 222 6.60 -5.73 16.59
C VAL A 222 7.85 -4.86 16.59
N ILE A 223 8.89 -5.26 17.35
CA ILE A 223 10.15 -4.51 17.44
C ILE A 223 10.87 -4.50 16.09
N ARG A 224 10.96 -5.67 15.43
CA ARG A 224 11.57 -5.82 14.10
C ARG A 224 10.90 -4.91 13.08
N GLU A 225 9.57 -4.90 13.05
CA GLU A 225 8.79 -4.07 12.14
C GLU A 225 9.02 -2.58 12.42
N TYR A 226 9.07 -2.18 13.70
CA TYR A 226 9.39 -0.81 14.07
C TYR A 226 10.82 -0.40 13.69
N ILE A 227 11.81 -1.26 13.94
CA ILE A 227 13.19 -0.98 13.54
C ILE A 227 13.25 -0.77 12.04
N ARG A 228 12.69 -1.71 11.28
CA ARG A 228 12.77 -1.72 9.82
C ARG A 228 12.02 -0.56 9.18
N TYR A 229 10.81 -0.25 9.64
CA TYR A 229 9.91 0.66 8.92
C TYR A 229 9.51 1.91 9.72
N ARG A 230 9.88 2.00 10.99
CA ARG A 230 9.44 3.08 11.91
C ARG A 230 7.91 3.18 12.06
N HIS A 231 7.24 2.04 11.85
CA HIS A 231 5.81 1.87 12.08
C HIS A 231 5.55 1.02 13.31
N VAL A 232 4.43 1.25 13.96
CA VAL A 232 3.96 0.32 14.99
C VAL A 232 3.14 -0.76 14.31
N SER A 233 3.53 -2.00 14.53
CA SER A 233 2.90 -3.19 13.98
C SER A 233 1.40 -3.24 14.23
N VAL A 234 0.68 -3.82 13.27
CA VAL A 234 -0.76 -4.09 13.38
C VAL A 234 -1.09 -5.07 14.51
N LEU A 235 -0.13 -5.88 14.95
CA LEU A 235 -0.23 -6.76 16.14
C LEU A 235 -0.52 -5.97 17.43
N ILE A 236 -0.12 -4.69 17.48
CA ILE A 236 -0.46 -3.82 18.60
C ILE A 236 -1.86 -3.24 18.38
N LYS A 237 -2.75 -3.46 19.35
CA LYS A 237 -4.09 -2.85 19.36
C LYS A 237 -4.00 -1.33 19.31
N LYS A 238 -4.94 -0.69 18.59
CA LYS A 238 -4.93 0.75 18.28
C LYS A 238 -4.73 1.63 19.51
N GLU A 239 -5.42 1.32 20.61
CA GLU A 239 -5.35 2.04 21.89
C GLU A 239 -3.96 2.03 22.54
N HIS A 240 -3.07 1.12 22.16
CA HIS A 240 -1.72 1.00 22.71
C HIS A 240 -0.64 1.51 21.75
N ARG A 241 -0.96 1.80 20.49
CA ARG A 241 0.05 2.11 19.47
C ARG A 241 0.85 3.37 19.78
N ASP A 242 0.22 4.43 20.27
CA ASP A 242 0.94 5.68 20.59
C ASP A 242 1.90 5.50 21.77
N GLY A 243 1.50 4.72 22.78
CA GLY A 243 2.36 4.38 23.91
C GLY A 243 3.56 3.53 23.48
N ILE A 244 3.31 2.47 22.69
CA ILE A 244 4.38 1.62 22.14
C ILE A 244 5.32 2.43 21.24
N ARG A 245 4.77 3.28 20.37
CA ARG A 245 5.56 4.17 19.49
C ARG A 245 6.50 5.04 20.32
N SER A 246 5.95 5.76 21.29
CA SER A 246 6.73 6.68 22.13
C SER A 246 7.85 5.93 22.87
N LEU A 247 7.56 4.72 23.36
CA LEU A 247 8.54 3.90 24.05
C LEU A 247 9.66 3.42 23.11
N LEU A 248 9.31 2.93 21.91
CA LEU A 248 10.27 2.50 20.90
C LEU A 248 11.10 3.66 20.35
N GLU A 249 10.53 4.87 20.24
CA GLU A 249 11.26 6.10 19.90
C GLU A 249 12.33 6.43 20.95
N VAL A 250 12.02 6.25 22.23
CA VAL A 250 13.02 6.43 23.30
C VAL A 250 14.11 5.38 23.18
N TYR A 251 13.78 4.10 22.99
CA TYR A 251 14.78 3.04 22.79
C TYR A 251 15.68 3.31 21.58
N ASP A 252 15.11 3.81 20.48
CA ASP A 252 15.85 4.20 19.28
C ASP A 252 16.77 5.41 19.54
N SER A 253 16.34 6.38 20.34
CA SER A 253 17.16 7.54 20.73
C SER A 253 18.32 7.16 21.65
N GLU A 254 18.15 6.12 22.46
CA GLU A 254 19.16 5.56 23.36
C GLU A 254 20.12 4.58 22.66
N GLY A 255 19.91 4.31 21.37
CA GLY A 255 20.71 3.36 20.59
C GLY A 255 20.46 1.89 20.91
N LYS A 256 19.37 1.57 21.63
CA LYS A 256 19.01 0.20 22.02
C LYS A 256 18.48 -0.64 20.86
N LEU A 257 18.09 0.00 19.76
CA LEU A 257 17.53 -0.67 18.58
C LEU A 257 18.54 -0.90 17.45
N GLY A 258 19.83 -0.72 17.73
CA GLY A 258 20.90 -1.00 16.77
C GLY A 258 21.17 0.14 15.77
N PRO A 259 22.01 -0.13 14.75
CA PRO A 259 22.48 0.89 13.81
C PRO A 259 21.35 1.37 12.87
N LYS A 260 21.34 2.68 12.59
CA LYS A 260 20.29 3.34 11.78
C LYS A 260 20.62 3.40 10.28
N ARG A 261 21.19 2.32 9.73
CA ARG A 261 21.45 2.28 8.28
C ARG A 261 20.11 2.17 7.56
N ALA A 262 19.85 3.13 6.66
CA ALA A 262 18.63 3.22 5.90
C ALA A 262 18.93 3.02 4.41
N HIS A 263 17.99 2.43 3.70
CA HIS A 263 17.99 2.31 2.25
C HIS A 263 16.57 2.55 1.72
N ASP A 264 16.48 2.86 0.43
CA ASP A 264 15.19 3.07 -0.22
C ASP A 264 14.47 1.72 -0.39
N GLY A 265 13.24 1.63 0.12
CA GLY A 265 12.30 0.56 -0.18
C GLY A 265 11.52 0.86 -1.46
N ALA A 266 10.22 1.13 -1.32
CA ALA A 266 9.40 1.63 -2.42
C ALA A 266 9.42 3.16 -2.53
N CYS A 267 9.69 3.65 -3.74
CA CYS A 267 9.66 5.04 -4.11
C CYS A 267 8.50 5.35 -5.05
N MET A 268 8.04 6.60 -4.99
CA MET A 268 7.03 7.14 -5.88
C MET A 268 7.33 8.61 -6.23
N ILE A 269 7.19 8.97 -7.50
CA ILE A 269 7.32 10.36 -7.95
C ILE A 269 6.03 11.11 -7.61
N HIS A 270 6.17 12.18 -6.82
CA HIS A 270 5.08 13.08 -6.52
C HIS A 270 4.74 13.98 -7.71
N VAL A 271 3.47 13.97 -8.12
CA VAL A 271 2.92 14.94 -9.08
C VAL A 271 1.54 15.42 -8.61
N PRO A 272 1.30 16.74 -8.52
CA PRO A 272 -0.01 17.29 -8.19
C PRO A 272 -1.10 16.78 -9.14
N PHE A 273 -2.30 16.52 -8.62
CA PHE A 273 -3.39 15.92 -9.41
C PHE A 273 -3.68 16.66 -10.74
N THR A 274 -3.65 17.99 -10.71
CA THR A 274 -3.88 18.87 -11.89
C THR A 274 -2.83 18.70 -13.00
N ARG A 275 -1.71 18.03 -12.71
CA ARG A 275 -0.56 17.84 -13.59
C ARG A 275 -0.34 16.37 -14.00
N ARG A 276 -1.22 15.46 -13.57
CA ARG A 276 -1.13 14.01 -13.89
C ARG A 276 -1.64 13.65 -15.28
N PHE A 277 -2.58 14.44 -15.84
CA PHE A 277 -3.31 14.11 -17.06
C PHE A 277 -3.37 15.28 -18.05
N GLY A 278 -3.72 14.99 -19.31
CA GLY A 278 -3.94 16.01 -20.35
C GLY A 278 -2.68 16.67 -20.91
N GLY A 279 -2.83 17.77 -21.67
CA GLY A 279 -1.72 18.47 -22.33
C GLY A 279 -0.75 19.16 -21.37
N GLY A 280 -1.20 19.47 -20.14
CA GLY A 280 -0.40 20.07 -19.07
C GLY A 280 0.35 19.07 -18.20
N LYS A 281 0.58 17.84 -18.69
CA LYS A 281 1.22 16.77 -17.91
C LYS A 281 2.64 17.17 -17.47
N ALA A 282 3.00 16.88 -16.22
CA ALA A 282 4.34 17.08 -15.66
C ALA A 282 5.41 16.37 -16.50
N THR A 283 6.62 16.94 -16.54
CA THR A 283 7.73 16.45 -17.38
C THR A 283 8.24 15.08 -16.96
N CYS A 284 8.31 14.81 -15.66
CA CYS A 284 8.71 13.49 -15.13
C CYS A 284 7.73 12.36 -15.47
N LEU A 285 6.52 12.67 -15.95
CA LEU A 285 5.55 11.65 -16.37
C LEU A 285 5.62 11.33 -17.87
N LYS A 286 6.56 11.91 -18.62
CA LYS A 286 6.69 11.78 -20.08
C LYS A 286 7.73 10.76 -20.48
#